data_AF-A0A177ANM6-F1
#
_entry.id   AF-A0A177ANM6-F1
#
_cell.length_a   1.000
_cell.length_b   1.000
_cell.length_c   1.000
_cell.angle_alpha   90.00
_cell.angle_beta   90.00
_cell.angle_gamma   90.00
#
_symmetry.space_group_name_H-M   'P 1'
#
loop_
_entity.id
_entity.type
_entity.pdbx_description
1 polymer ?
#
loop_
_entity_poly.entity_id
_entity_poly.type
_entity_poly.pdbx_seq_one_letter_code
_entity_poly.pdbx_strand_id
1 'polypeptide(L)'
;MDHQSVPPPLPNFEIIETAFTSLGTEIPKLRNIEAARQSQQILDGIAQIARDVNTLRNEVSTLRNEVSTLRNEVSTLKNEVAGLGNRFTALENRFTAQENATIRLQNAQRQLSFPTAPLLPLRDPQTGIPIPNCPNTIDHINRLSAVEASRILQILEVRVPRALQDRREAVRHQFI
;
A
#
# COMPACT_ATOMS: atom_id res chain seq x y z
N MET A 1 -35.46 106.80 -25.44
CA MET A 1 -36.30 105.69 -25.91
C MET A 1 -36.25 104.64 -24.82
N ASP A 2 -37.35 104.52 -24.09
CA ASP A 2 -37.47 103.62 -22.94
C ASP A 2 -37.52 102.17 -23.42
N HIS A 3 -36.52 101.38 -23.06
CA HIS A 3 -36.61 99.93 -23.13
C HIS A 3 -37.32 99.43 -21.86
N GLN A 4 -38.63 99.20 -21.96
CA GLN A 4 -39.37 98.47 -20.93
C GLN A 4 -38.82 97.03 -20.85
N SER A 5 -38.17 96.69 -19.73
CA SER A 5 -37.81 95.31 -19.41
C SER A 5 -39.09 94.57 -18.98
N VAL A 6 -39.56 93.64 -19.81
CA VAL A 6 -40.66 92.76 -19.44
C VAL A 6 -40.21 91.91 -18.23
N PRO A 7 -40.98 91.87 -17.12
CA PRO A 7 -40.64 91.04 -15.97
C PRO A 7 -40.60 89.56 -16.39
N PRO A 8 -39.69 88.75 -15.83
CA PRO A 8 -39.58 87.35 -16.19
C PRO A 8 -40.92 86.62 -15.95
N PRO A 9 -41.27 85.65 -16.80
CA PRO A 9 -42.52 84.91 -16.68
C PRO A 9 -42.63 84.18 -15.34
N LEU A 10 -43.83 84.14 -14.78
CA LEU A 10 -44.12 83.45 -13.52
C LEU A 10 -44.18 81.92 -13.72
N PRO A 11 -43.87 81.13 -12.67
CA PRO A 11 -43.99 79.67 -12.72
C PRO A 11 -45.43 79.22 -12.98
N ASN A 12 -45.58 78.14 -13.76
CA ASN A 12 -46.87 77.48 -13.96
C ASN A 12 -46.97 76.28 -13.01
N PHE A 13 -47.71 76.44 -11.91
CA PHE A 13 -47.84 75.43 -10.87
C PHE A 13 -48.63 74.18 -11.32
N GLU A 14 -49.55 74.31 -12.27
CA GLU A 14 -50.30 73.18 -12.83
C GLU A 14 -49.37 72.23 -13.61
N ILE A 15 -48.41 72.78 -14.37
CA ILE A 15 -47.36 72.00 -15.04
C ILE A 15 -46.45 71.32 -14.02
N ILE A 16 -46.07 72.04 -12.97
CA ILE A 16 -45.20 71.51 -11.90
C ILE A 16 -45.89 70.34 -11.18
N GLU A 17 -47.16 70.50 -10.80
CA GLU A 17 -47.95 69.46 -10.16
C GLU A 17 -48.07 68.20 -11.04
N THR A 18 -48.35 68.39 -12.34
CA THR A 18 -48.45 67.28 -13.30
C THR A 18 -47.12 66.55 -13.46
N ALA A 19 -46.00 67.28 -13.49
CA ALA A 19 -44.65 66.71 -13.58
C ALA A 19 -44.29 65.90 -12.32
N PHE A 20 -44.57 66.43 -11.12
CA PHE A 20 -44.33 65.72 -9.87
C PHE A 20 -45.23 64.49 -9.72
N THR A 21 -46.50 64.58 -10.12
CA THR A 21 -47.42 63.44 -10.11
C THR A 21 -46.92 62.34 -11.06
N SER A 22 -46.50 62.72 -12.27
CA SER A 22 -45.92 61.78 -13.25
C SER A 22 -44.67 61.10 -12.70
N LEU A 23 -43.71 61.87 -12.17
CA LEU A 23 -42.50 61.34 -11.53
C LEU A 23 -42.85 60.42 -10.35
N GLY A 24 -43.80 60.80 -9.51
CA GLY A 24 -44.28 59.99 -8.40
C GLY A 24 -44.80 58.62 -8.83
N THR A 25 -45.40 58.52 -10.02
CA THR A 25 -45.88 57.24 -10.58
C THR A 25 -44.79 56.43 -11.29
N GLU A 26 -43.78 57.06 -11.90
CA GLU A 26 -42.73 56.38 -12.68
C GLU A 26 -41.55 55.93 -11.81
N ILE A 27 -41.19 56.67 -10.76
CA ILE A 27 -40.08 56.34 -9.85
C ILE A 27 -40.21 54.93 -9.25
N PRO A 28 -41.39 54.50 -8.74
CA PRO A 28 -41.55 53.13 -8.23
C PRO A 28 -41.37 52.04 -9.29
N LYS A 29 -41.66 52.34 -10.56
CA LYS A 29 -41.53 51.39 -11.68
C LYS A 29 -40.08 51.10 -12.05
N LEU A 30 -39.13 51.95 -11.63
CA LEU A 30 -37.71 51.72 -11.83
C LEU A 30 -37.22 50.40 -11.21
N ARG A 31 -37.93 49.86 -10.20
CA ARG A 31 -37.66 48.52 -9.65
C ARG A 31 -37.92 47.37 -10.64
N ASN A 32 -38.72 47.61 -11.68
CA ASN A 32 -39.08 46.63 -12.69
C ASN A 32 -38.24 46.73 -13.97
N ILE A 33 -37.21 47.58 -14.01
CA ILE A 33 -36.33 47.63 -15.18
C ILE A 33 -35.57 46.31 -15.32
N GLU A 34 -35.44 45.85 -16.56
CA GLU A 34 -34.89 44.54 -16.89
C GLU A 34 -33.47 44.35 -16.34
N ALA A 35 -32.62 45.38 -16.45
CA ALA A 35 -31.25 45.37 -15.95
C ALA A 35 -31.17 45.07 -14.44
N ALA A 36 -32.08 45.65 -13.64
CA ALA A 36 -32.12 45.39 -12.20
C ALA A 36 -32.51 43.94 -11.90
N ARG A 37 -33.50 43.38 -12.61
CA ARG A 37 -33.89 41.97 -12.45
C ARG A 37 -32.78 41.01 -12.87
N GLN A 38 -32.12 41.27 -14.01
CA GLN A 38 -30.99 40.49 -14.47
C GLN A 38 -29.83 40.51 -13.47
N SER A 39 -29.51 41.68 -12.90
CA SER A 39 -28.46 41.78 -11.86
C SER A 39 -28.80 40.96 -10.62
N GLN A 40 -30.07 40.94 -10.20
CA GLN A 40 -30.50 40.13 -9.06
C GLN A 40 -30.37 38.63 -9.35
N GLN A 41 -30.77 38.18 -10.54
CA GLN A 41 -30.61 36.79 -10.96
C GLN A 41 -29.14 36.35 -10.99
N ILE A 42 -28.25 37.24 -11.44
CA ILE A 42 -26.80 36.99 -11.42
C ILE A 42 -26.30 36.86 -9.99
N LEU A 43 -26.71 37.74 -9.08
CA LEU A 43 -26.33 37.67 -7.66
C LEU A 43 -26.80 36.36 -7.01
N ASP A 44 -28.03 35.93 -7.31
CA ASP A 44 -28.58 34.67 -6.81
C ASP A 44 -27.80 33.47 -7.36
N GLY A 45 -27.44 33.50 -8.65
CA GLY A 45 -26.60 32.49 -9.28
C GLY A 45 -25.19 32.42 -8.68
N ILE A 46 -24.56 33.56 -8.42
CA ILE A 46 -23.26 33.63 -7.74
C ILE A 46 -23.36 33.07 -6.31
N ALA A 47 -24.43 33.41 -5.58
CA ALA A 47 -24.66 32.90 -4.24
C ALA A 47 -24.85 31.37 -4.25
N GLN A 48 -25.52 30.82 -5.26
CA GLN A 48 -25.66 29.37 -5.43
C GLN A 48 -24.32 28.71 -5.73
N ILE A 49 -23.55 29.23 -6.68
CA ILE A 49 -22.21 28.72 -7.01
C ILE A 49 -21.31 28.73 -5.78
N ALA A 50 -21.36 29.78 -4.96
CA ALA A 50 -20.58 29.86 -3.72
C ALA A 50 -20.95 28.75 -2.73
N ARG A 51 -22.23 28.38 -2.61
CA ARG A 51 -22.66 27.24 -1.79
C ARG A 51 -22.15 25.93 -2.35
N ASP A 52 -22.30 25.71 -3.66
CA ASP A 52 -21.86 24.48 -4.33
C ASP A 52 -20.34 24.28 -4.21
N VAL A 53 -19.56 25.36 -4.37
CA VAL A 53 -18.10 25.33 -4.18
C VAL A 53 -17.72 24.99 -2.74
N ASN A 54 -18.44 25.51 -1.75
CA ASN A 54 -18.20 25.16 -0.34
C ASN A 54 -18.53 23.69 -0.05
N THR A 55 -19.63 23.17 -0.60
CA THR A 55 -19.97 21.74 -0.52
C THR A 55 -18.88 20.88 -1.13
N LEU A 56 -18.46 21.19 -2.37
CA LEU A 56 -17.40 20.46 -3.06
C LEU A 56 -16.08 20.49 -2.29
N ARG A 57 -15.73 21.63 -1.68
CA ARG A 57 -14.52 21.74 -0.85
C ARG A 57 -14.57 20.78 0.35
N ASN A 58 -15.72 20.63 0.99
CA ASN A 58 -15.90 19.71 2.10
C ASN A 58 -15.80 18.25 1.63
N GLU A 59 -16.47 17.91 0.52
CA GLU A 59 -16.38 16.56 -0.08
C GLU A 59 -14.94 16.18 -0.45
N VAL A 60 -14.19 17.09 -1.07
CA VAL A 60 -12.77 16.89 -1.38
C VAL A 60 -11.93 16.70 -0.10
N SER A 61 -12.25 17.42 0.98
CA SER A 61 -11.56 17.24 2.26
C SER A 61 -11.85 15.86 2.87
N THR A 62 -13.09 15.41 2.82
CA THR A 62 -13.48 14.06 3.27
C THR A 62 -12.76 12.99 2.46
N LEU A 63 -12.77 13.11 1.13
CA LEU A 63 -12.11 12.15 0.24
C LEU A 63 -10.59 12.09 0.50
N ARG A 64 -9.94 13.22 0.81
CA ARG A 64 -8.52 13.24 1.19
C ARG A 64 -8.25 12.44 2.47
N ASN A 65 -9.14 12.54 3.45
CA ASN A 65 -9.03 11.78 4.69
C ASN A 65 -9.23 10.27 4.43
N GLU A 66 -10.25 9.91 3.65
CA GLU A 66 -10.50 8.51 3.26
C GLU A 66 -9.30 7.90 2.53
N VAL A 67 -8.72 8.63 1.57
CA VAL A 67 -7.50 8.19 0.86
C VAL A 67 -6.31 8.05 1.81
N SER A 68 -6.19 8.92 2.81
CA SER A 68 -5.13 8.80 3.83
C SER A 68 -5.32 7.55 4.70
N THR A 69 -6.55 7.26 5.12
CA THR A 69 -6.88 6.04 5.87
C THR A 69 -6.56 4.80 5.04
N LEU A 70 -7.00 4.76 3.78
CA LEU A 70 -6.74 3.64 2.89
C LEU A 70 -5.24 3.39 2.69
N ARG A 71 -4.43 4.45 2.57
CA ARG A 71 -2.96 4.31 2.49
C ARG A 71 -2.37 3.64 3.73
N ASN A 72 -2.87 3.98 4.92
CA ASN A 72 -2.41 3.36 6.16
C ASN A 72 -2.82 1.88 6.22
N GLU A 73 -4.06 1.55 5.85
CA GLU A 73 -4.54 0.17 5.79
C GLU A 73 -3.71 -0.68 4.82
N VAL A 74 -3.41 -0.17 3.63
CA VAL A 74 -2.53 -0.84 2.65
C VAL A 74 -1.12 -1.05 3.21
N SER A 75 -0.58 -0.08 3.96
CA SER A 75 0.73 -0.23 4.60
C SER A 75 0.72 -1.31 5.68
N THR A 76 -0.34 -1.39 6.48
CA THR A 76 -0.52 -2.45 7.48
C THR A 76 -0.61 -3.82 6.81
N LEU A 77 -1.43 -3.95 5.77
CA LEU A 77 -1.58 -5.19 5.01
C LEU A 77 -0.25 -5.65 4.40
N LYS A 78 0.55 -4.72 3.87
CA LYS A 78 1.90 -5.04 3.36
C LYS A 78 2.80 -5.66 4.42
N ASN A 79 2.76 -5.12 5.65
CA ASN A 79 3.54 -5.65 6.77
C ASN A 79 3.04 -7.03 7.21
N GLU A 80 1.72 -7.25 7.24
CA GLU A 80 1.14 -8.54 7.56
C GLU A 80 1.52 -9.63 6.54
N VAL A 81 1.48 -9.30 5.24
CA VAL A 81 1.90 -10.21 4.16
C VAL A 81 3.39 -10.55 4.27
N ALA A 82 4.25 -9.56 4.56
CA ALA A 82 5.67 -9.82 4.80
C ALA A 82 5.89 -10.73 6.02
N GLY A 83 5.13 -10.50 7.10
CA GLY A 83 5.12 -11.35 8.28
C GLY A 83 4.69 -12.80 7.97
N LEU A 84 3.68 -12.98 7.11
CA LEU A 84 3.25 -14.30 6.66
C LEU A 84 4.33 -15.00 5.83
N GLY A 85 5.02 -14.27 4.94
CA GLY A 85 6.16 -14.80 4.18
C GLY A 85 7.26 -15.36 5.09
N ASN A 86 7.66 -14.59 6.11
CA ASN A 86 8.67 -15.04 7.08
C ASN A 86 8.23 -16.30 7.85
N ARG A 87 6.96 -16.38 8.24
CA ARG A 87 6.40 -17.55 8.92
C ARG A 87 6.37 -18.78 8.02
N PHE A 88 6.08 -18.59 6.73
CA PHE A 88 6.08 -19.67 5.75
C PHE A 88 7.50 -20.23 5.55
N THR A 89 8.50 -19.39 5.34
CA THR A 89 9.91 -19.83 5.25
C THR A 89 10.36 -20.55 6.52
N ALA A 90 9.99 -20.05 7.71
CA ALA A 90 10.29 -20.74 8.96
C ALA A 90 9.62 -22.13 9.05
N LEU A 91 8.42 -22.28 8.50
CA LEU A 91 7.72 -23.56 8.45
C LEU A 91 8.38 -24.53 7.47
N GLU A 92 8.79 -24.07 6.29
CA GLU A 92 9.54 -24.86 5.29
C GLU A 92 10.86 -25.41 5.87
N ASN A 93 11.61 -24.56 6.57
CA ASN A 93 12.85 -24.97 7.23
C ASN A 93 12.59 -26.03 8.32
N ARG A 94 11.54 -25.85 9.13
CA ARG A 94 11.13 -26.83 10.14
C ARG A 94 10.69 -28.16 9.53
N PHE A 95 9.95 -28.12 8.43
CA PHE A 95 9.52 -29.31 7.72
C PHE A 95 10.72 -30.09 7.18
N THR A 96 11.68 -29.40 6.55
CA THR A 96 12.92 -30.01 6.05
C THR A 96 13.75 -30.63 7.18
N ALA A 97 13.85 -29.95 8.33
CA ALA A 97 14.52 -30.51 9.50
C ALA A 97 13.83 -31.79 10.02
N GLN A 98 12.50 -31.83 10.00
CA GLN A 98 11.73 -33.01 10.37
C GLN A 98 11.88 -34.17 9.37
N GLU A 99 11.94 -33.87 8.07
CA GLU A 99 12.25 -34.87 7.04
C GLU A 99 13.65 -35.45 7.26
N ASN A 100 14.65 -34.61 7.51
CA ASN A 100 16.01 -35.05 7.81
C ASN A 100 16.07 -35.91 9.09
N ALA A 101 15.36 -35.54 10.15
CA ALA A 101 15.27 -36.36 11.37
C ALA A 101 14.66 -37.74 11.06
N THR A 102 13.63 -37.80 10.21
CA THR A 102 13.02 -39.05 9.77
C THR A 102 13.99 -39.89 8.93
N ILE A 103 14.71 -39.26 7.99
CA ILE A 103 15.73 -39.91 7.15
C ILE A 103 16.82 -40.53 8.03
N ARG A 104 17.30 -39.80 9.04
CA ARG A 104 18.30 -40.28 10.00
C ARG A 104 17.83 -41.53 10.74
N LEU A 105 16.61 -41.50 11.26
CA LEU A 105 16.02 -42.66 11.94
C LEU A 105 15.92 -43.87 11.00
N GLN A 106 15.43 -43.67 9.78
CA GLN A 106 15.34 -44.77 8.81
C GLN A 106 16.71 -45.30 8.41
N ASN A 107 17.70 -44.43 8.22
CA ASN A 107 19.07 -44.84 7.94
C ASN A 107 19.63 -45.66 9.10
N ALA A 108 19.50 -45.19 10.35
CA ALA A 108 19.94 -45.92 11.53
C ALA A 108 19.28 -47.32 11.61
N GLN A 109 17.97 -47.40 11.40
CA GLN A 109 17.24 -48.68 11.37
C GLN A 109 17.75 -49.61 10.27
N ARG A 110 17.96 -49.11 9.05
CA ARG A 110 18.51 -49.91 7.94
C ARG A 110 19.91 -50.43 8.25
N GLN A 111 20.78 -49.59 8.80
CA GLN A 111 22.15 -49.98 9.15
C GLN A 111 22.21 -51.01 10.28
N LEU A 112 21.25 -50.99 11.22
CA LEU A 112 21.12 -52.03 12.25
C LEU A 112 20.75 -53.40 11.65
N SER A 113 19.92 -53.43 10.62
CA SER A 113 19.53 -54.69 9.95
C SER A 113 20.58 -55.19 8.95
N PHE A 114 21.15 -54.27 8.16
CA PHE A 114 22.12 -54.55 7.10
C PHE A 114 23.19 -53.43 7.05
N PRO A 115 24.41 -53.67 7.57
CA PRO A 115 25.46 -52.64 7.64
C PRO A 115 25.97 -52.08 6.29
N THR A 116 25.60 -52.72 5.18
CA THR A 116 25.93 -52.29 3.81
C THR A 116 24.72 -51.68 3.09
N ALA A 117 23.58 -51.53 3.77
CA ALA A 117 22.36 -50.99 3.17
C ALA A 117 22.59 -49.56 2.64
N PRO A 118 21.99 -49.19 1.50
CA PRO A 118 22.04 -47.83 1.01
C PRO A 118 21.45 -46.83 2.01
N LEU A 119 22.12 -45.69 2.16
CA LEU A 119 21.64 -44.53 2.91
C LEU A 119 20.71 -43.70 2.03
N LEU A 120 19.62 -43.23 2.63
CA LEU A 120 18.81 -42.18 2.03
C LEU A 120 19.54 -40.83 2.13
N PRO A 121 19.47 -40.00 1.08
CA PRO A 121 20.12 -38.70 1.06
C PRO A 121 19.39 -37.72 1.99
N LEU A 122 20.16 -36.94 2.75
CA LEU A 122 19.62 -35.78 3.47
C LEU A 122 19.22 -34.67 2.50
N ARG A 123 18.31 -33.80 2.96
CA ARG A 123 17.86 -32.59 2.28
C ARG A 123 18.61 -31.36 2.80
N ASP A 124 18.82 -30.40 1.92
CA ASP A 124 19.37 -29.08 2.23
C ASP A 124 18.35 -28.30 3.10
N PRO A 125 18.70 -27.87 4.33
CA PRO A 125 17.79 -27.16 5.23
C PRO A 125 17.19 -25.86 4.68
N GLN A 126 17.84 -25.21 3.71
CA GLN A 126 17.38 -23.94 3.14
C GLN A 126 16.45 -24.14 1.93
N THR A 127 16.67 -25.20 1.15
CA THR A 127 15.95 -25.41 -0.12
C THR A 127 14.97 -26.59 -0.09
N GLY A 128 15.09 -27.48 0.91
CA GLY A 128 14.32 -28.73 0.98
C GLY A 128 14.69 -29.76 -0.09
N ILE A 129 15.62 -29.46 -1.00
CA ILE A 129 16.03 -30.36 -2.09
C ILE A 129 17.05 -31.38 -1.56
N PRO A 130 17.05 -32.65 -2.01
CA PRO A 130 18.09 -33.60 -1.63
C PRO A 130 19.48 -33.06 -1.94
N ILE A 131 20.39 -33.15 -0.97
CA ILE A 131 21.76 -32.64 -1.13
C ILE A 131 22.42 -33.38 -2.31
N PRO A 132 22.92 -32.65 -3.30
CA PRO A 132 23.50 -33.27 -4.50
C PRO A 132 24.75 -34.06 -4.12
N ASN A 133 25.01 -35.17 -4.82
CA ASN A 133 26.16 -36.06 -4.55
C ASN A 133 26.27 -36.47 -3.07
N CYS A 134 25.11 -36.78 -2.46
CA CYS A 134 25.05 -37.28 -1.10
C CYS A 134 25.67 -38.69 -1.00
N PRO A 135 26.41 -39.00 0.08
CA PRO A 135 26.88 -40.35 0.33
C PRO A 135 25.71 -41.32 0.41
N ASN A 136 25.84 -42.46 -0.27
CA ASN A 136 24.80 -43.49 -0.36
C ASN A 136 25.14 -44.75 0.45
N THR A 137 26.30 -44.82 1.11
CA THR A 137 26.68 -45.90 2.04
C THR A 137 27.64 -45.36 3.11
N ILE A 138 27.82 -46.11 4.21
CA ILE A 138 28.81 -45.77 5.24
C ILE A 138 30.25 -45.82 4.68
N ASP A 139 30.55 -46.77 3.80
CA ASP A 139 31.85 -46.85 3.15
C ASP A 139 32.13 -45.64 2.24
N HIS A 140 31.10 -45.12 1.58
CA HIS A 140 31.21 -43.88 0.82
C HIS A 140 31.56 -42.71 1.75
N ILE A 141 30.89 -42.58 2.91
CA ILE A 141 31.23 -41.55 3.91
C ILE A 141 32.71 -41.65 4.34
N ASN A 142 33.21 -42.86 4.59
CA ASN A 142 34.59 -43.10 5.00
C ASN A 142 35.62 -42.71 3.91
N ARG A 143 35.22 -42.66 2.64
CA ARG A 143 36.08 -42.34 1.50
C ARG A 143 35.96 -40.91 1.00
N LEU A 144 35.05 -40.09 1.56
CA LEU A 144 34.87 -38.70 1.15
C LEU A 144 36.17 -37.90 1.20
N SER A 145 36.40 -37.06 0.20
CA SER A 145 37.46 -36.06 0.22
C SER A 145 37.16 -34.94 1.22
N ALA A 146 38.18 -34.15 1.54
CA ALA A 146 38.04 -32.97 2.41
C ALA A 146 37.06 -31.94 1.84
N VAL A 147 36.99 -31.81 0.51
CA VAL A 147 36.10 -30.88 -0.18
C VAL A 147 34.65 -31.36 -0.09
N GLU A 148 34.40 -32.64 -0.37
CA GLU A 148 33.04 -33.20 -0.34
C GLU A 148 32.46 -33.19 1.07
N ALA A 149 33.22 -33.63 2.07
CA ALA A 149 32.77 -33.63 3.47
C ALA A 149 32.50 -32.21 3.98
N SER A 150 33.37 -31.24 3.64
CA SER A 150 33.15 -29.83 4.00
C SER A 150 31.90 -29.26 3.33
N ARG A 151 31.68 -29.55 2.04
CA ARG A 151 30.49 -29.09 1.32
C ARG A 151 29.21 -29.61 1.95
N ILE A 152 29.14 -30.90 2.27
CA ILE A 152 27.96 -31.50 2.90
C ILE A 152 27.68 -30.86 4.25
N LEU A 153 28.70 -30.70 5.10
CA LEU A 153 28.55 -30.07 6.42
C LEU A 153 28.14 -28.59 6.33
N GLN A 154 28.67 -27.85 5.34
CA GLN A 154 28.29 -26.47 5.10
C GLN A 154 26.83 -26.34 4.67
N ILE A 155 26.38 -27.19 3.74
CA ILE A 155 24.97 -27.22 3.31
C ILE A 155 24.05 -27.56 4.49
N LEU A 156 24.46 -28.49 5.36
CA LEU A 156 23.71 -28.85 6.57
C LEU A 156 23.82 -27.81 7.69
N GLU A 157 24.54 -26.71 7.49
CA GLU A 157 24.80 -25.66 8.49
C GLU A 157 25.46 -26.18 9.78
N VAL A 158 26.25 -27.27 9.66
CA VAL A 158 26.99 -27.88 10.78
C VAL A 158 28.43 -27.37 10.76
N ARG A 159 28.99 -27.18 11.96
CA ARG A 159 30.41 -26.82 12.13
C ARG A 159 31.30 -27.78 11.34
N VAL A 160 32.21 -27.24 10.52
CA VAL A 160 33.19 -28.00 9.75
C VAL A 160 34.48 -28.19 10.57
N PRO A 161 34.83 -29.42 10.98
CA PRO A 161 36.10 -29.67 11.67
C PRO A 161 37.33 -29.44 10.79
N ARG A 162 38.50 -29.25 11.41
CA ARG A 162 39.75 -29.00 10.67
C ARG A 162 40.28 -30.28 10.02
N ALA A 163 40.37 -31.38 10.76
CA ALA A 163 40.89 -32.65 10.27
C ALA A 163 39.88 -33.38 9.37
N LEU A 164 40.36 -34.08 8.36
CA LEU A 164 39.51 -34.83 7.42
C LEU A 164 38.69 -35.92 8.12
N GLN A 165 39.30 -36.63 9.06
CA GLN A 165 38.64 -37.71 9.78
C GLN A 165 37.45 -37.19 10.59
N ASP A 166 37.64 -36.11 11.34
CA ASP A 166 36.58 -35.44 12.10
C ASP A 166 35.46 -34.93 11.18
N ARG A 167 35.76 -34.46 9.96
CA ARG A 167 34.73 -34.08 8.98
C ARG A 167 33.90 -35.28 8.55
N ARG A 168 34.53 -36.41 8.26
CA ARG A 168 33.83 -37.66 7.87
C ARG A 168 32.95 -38.18 9.00
N GLU A 169 33.46 -38.13 10.23
CA GLU A 169 32.69 -38.49 11.43
C GLU A 169 31.50 -37.55 11.65
N ALA A 170 31.72 -36.23 11.52
CA ALA A 170 30.65 -35.26 11.59
C ALA A 170 29.58 -35.49 10.51
N VAL A 171 29.97 -35.82 9.27
CA VAL A 171 29.02 -36.22 8.21
C VAL A 171 28.28 -37.48 8.62
N ARG A 172 28.98 -38.50 9.12
CA ARG A 172 28.36 -39.75 9.58
C ARG A 172 27.27 -39.51 10.64
N HIS A 173 27.54 -38.64 11.63
CA HIS A 173 26.56 -38.27 12.67
C HIS A 173 25.31 -37.56 12.13
N GLN A 174 25.40 -36.94 10.95
CA GLN A 174 24.21 -36.35 10.31
C GLN A 174 23.35 -37.39 9.61
N PHE A 175 23.88 -38.56 9.25
CA PHE A 175 23.15 -39.58 8.49
C PHE A 175 22.55 -40.68 9.35
N ILE A 176 23.13 -40.97 10.51
CA ILE A 176 22.71 -42.04 11.44
C ILE A 176 22.85 -41.60 12.90
#